data_AF-A0A0R4IAN7-F1
#
_entry.id   AF-A0A0R4IAN7-F1
#
_cell.length_a   1.000
_cell.length_b   1.000
_cell.length_c   1.000
_cell.angle_alpha   90.00
_cell.angle_beta   90.00
_cell.angle_gamma   90.00
#
_symmetry.space_group_name_H-M   'P 1'
#
loop_
_entity.id
_entity.type
_entity.pdbx_description
1 polymer ?
#
loop_
_entity_poly.entity_id
_entity_poly.type
_entity_poly.pdbx_seq_one_letter_code
_entity_poly.pdbx_strand_id
1 'polypeptide(L)'
;MPSVIRQFTALSLLILAVRPDGELLDLKCQPTVGIVAQTTDIRCQYKDNGDTNIVGVFLKKSTEENSIFQMYGNKIYGDKRFTLENPRNGPSLKITDTMFSDEGNYDYRVVTDRGEQTIRLSITVTANYSAPVTSTWPETLINGGPADLYCNATEGYPAGYIHWFDKTGTNWTINSVLRKVPKDTNGRKSVALSSKLTFKSINKDLEPFICIVFNSKHVQDGKSTIKSPIFSPEDPEKNVLEPDTTKIIAGGMVIGSLIVGLLFALLFFRRKRSFHDQRRSSAQPFLTDYAKTAEDDPENP
;
A
#
# COMPACT_ATOMS: atom_id res chain seq x y z
N MET A 1 51.09 88.41 46.01
CA MET A 1 50.32 87.16 45.85
C MET A 1 48.88 87.42 46.26
N PRO A 2 47.84 86.77 45.67
CA PRO A 2 47.80 85.76 44.58
C PRO A 2 47.10 86.31 43.30
N SER A 3 47.44 85.89 42.08
CA SER A 3 47.04 84.66 41.34
C SER A 3 45.53 84.42 41.26
N VAL A 4 44.92 84.69 40.10
CA VAL A 4 43.89 83.85 39.45
C VAL A 4 43.93 84.09 37.93
N ILE A 5 44.85 83.45 37.20
CA ILE A 5 44.74 83.30 35.75
C ILE A 5 44.13 81.92 35.51
N ARG A 6 42.82 81.88 35.32
CA ARG A 6 42.06 80.65 35.12
C ARG A 6 42.18 80.25 33.65
N GLN A 7 43.09 79.33 33.37
CA GLN A 7 43.29 78.74 32.05
C GLN A 7 42.02 78.01 31.61
N PHE A 8 41.51 78.34 30.43
CA PHE A 8 40.47 77.60 29.74
C PHE A 8 41.10 76.31 29.17
N THR A 9 41.04 75.23 29.93
CA THR A 9 41.31 73.89 29.41
C THR A 9 40.19 73.52 28.44
N ALA A 10 40.50 73.57 27.14
CA ALA A 10 39.68 72.99 26.09
C ALA A 10 39.51 71.50 26.39
N LEU A 11 38.32 71.12 26.84
CA LEU A 11 37.92 69.74 27.05
C LEU A 11 37.85 69.07 25.68
N SER A 12 38.92 68.41 25.29
CA SER A 12 39.01 67.60 24.08
C SER A 12 37.91 66.55 24.16
N LEU A 13 36.83 66.73 23.38
CA LEU A 13 35.86 65.68 23.13
C LEU A 13 36.61 64.54 22.45
N LEU A 14 37.06 63.56 23.23
CA LEU A 14 37.23 62.21 22.73
C LEU A 14 35.83 61.74 22.33
N ILE A 15 35.46 61.99 21.08
CA ILE A 15 34.46 61.20 20.39
C ILE A 15 35.09 59.81 20.32
N LEU A 16 34.77 58.98 21.32
CA LEU A 16 34.91 57.54 21.20
C LEU A 16 34.27 57.20 19.87
N ALA A 17 35.08 56.75 18.92
CA ALA A 17 34.62 56.18 17.68
C ALA A 17 33.69 55.02 18.05
N VAL A 18 32.39 55.31 18.14
CA VAL A 18 31.35 54.30 18.02
C VAL A 18 31.64 53.68 16.67
N ARG A 19 32.22 52.47 16.65
CA ARG A 19 32.26 51.67 15.43
C ARG A 19 30.80 51.44 15.05
N PRO A 20 30.23 52.12 14.05
CA PRO A 20 28.88 51.85 13.61
C PRO A 20 29.03 50.79 12.52
N ASP A 21 29.49 49.60 12.91
CA ASP A 21 29.75 48.51 11.95
C ASP A 21 29.65 47.14 12.62
N GLY A 22 28.80 47.03 13.65
CA GLY A 22 28.09 45.77 13.82
C GLY A 22 27.10 45.68 12.68
N GLU A 23 27.47 45.05 11.56
CA GLU A 23 26.51 44.63 10.53
C GLU A 23 25.41 43.88 11.30
N LEU A 24 24.21 44.49 11.37
CA LEU A 24 23.07 43.93 12.08
C LEU A 24 22.91 42.47 11.63
N LEU A 25 22.75 41.54 12.58
CA LEU A 25 22.51 40.14 12.28
C LEU A 25 21.43 40.04 11.18
N ASP A 26 21.76 39.48 10.00
CA ASP A 26 20.83 39.28 8.87
C ASP A 26 20.36 37.82 8.85
N LEU A 27 19.43 37.52 9.76
CA LEU A 27 18.75 36.24 9.91
C LEU A 27 17.69 36.04 8.82
N LYS A 28 17.79 34.91 8.12
CA LYS A 28 16.85 34.47 7.09
C LYS A 28 16.46 33.02 7.33
N CYS A 29 15.17 32.72 7.21
CA CYS A 29 14.65 31.36 7.28
C CYS A 29 13.93 30.99 5.99
N GLN A 30 13.98 29.70 5.65
CA GLN A 30 13.19 29.15 4.55
C GLN A 30 11.74 28.92 4.99
N PRO A 31 10.76 28.96 4.06
CA PRO A 31 9.40 28.51 4.34
C PRO A 31 9.40 27.08 4.88
N THR A 32 8.70 26.85 5.98
CA THR A 32 8.71 25.54 6.65
C THR A 32 7.38 24.82 6.44
N VAL A 33 7.48 23.57 6.00
CA VAL A 33 6.34 22.67 5.82
C VAL A 33 6.62 21.41 6.63
N GLY A 34 5.89 21.22 7.72
CA GLY A 34 5.97 20.03 8.55
C GLY A 34 5.04 18.91 8.08
N ILE A 35 5.37 17.68 8.47
CA ILE A 35 4.52 16.50 8.28
C ILE A 35 4.15 15.97 9.66
N VAL A 36 2.86 15.73 9.90
CA VAL A 36 2.34 15.22 11.18
C VAL A 36 3.09 13.97 11.61
N ALA A 37 3.40 13.89 12.91
CA ALA A 37 4.15 12.80 13.56
C ALA A 37 5.59 12.59 13.04
N GLN A 38 6.12 13.53 12.26
CA GLN A 38 7.52 13.53 11.83
C GLN A 38 8.30 14.68 12.48
N THR A 39 9.62 14.62 12.37
CA THR A 39 10.49 15.75 12.76
C THR A 39 10.51 16.76 11.63
N THR A 40 10.29 18.03 11.96
CA THR A 40 10.32 19.15 11.00
C THR A 40 11.51 20.05 11.27
N ASP A 41 12.31 20.30 10.23
CA ASP A 41 13.46 21.21 10.29
C ASP A 41 13.03 22.63 9.88
N ILE A 42 13.23 23.59 10.77
CA ILE A 42 13.08 25.03 10.50
C ILE A 42 14.47 25.55 10.13
N ARG A 43 14.74 25.63 8.83
CA ARG A 43 16.06 26.02 8.31
C ARG A 43 16.24 27.52 8.31
N CYS A 44 17.21 27.98 9.11
CA CYS A 44 17.56 29.38 9.26
C CYS A 44 19.06 29.58 9.18
N GLN A 45 19.48 30.72 8.65
CA GLN A 45 20.89 31.10 8.52
C GLN A 45 21.03 32.60 8.68
N TYR A 46 22.16 33.06 9.18
CA TYR A 46 22.54 34.47 9.13
C TYR A 46 23.82 34.63 8.33
N LYS A 47 24.01 35.82 7.74
CA LYS A 47 25.28 36.17 7.12
C LYS A 47 26.30 36.43 8.23
N ASP A 48 27.34 35.62 8.30
CA ASP A 48 28.42 35.75 9.27
C ASP A 48 29.77 35.96 8.57
N ASN A 49 30.56 36.91 9.08
CA ASN A 49 31.94 37.16 8.67
C ASN A 49 32.96 36.74 9.76
N GLY A 50 32.57 35.99 10.79
CA GLY A 50 33.50 35.44 11.79
C GLY A 50 32.85 34.37 12.70
N ASP A 51 33.39 34.12 13.89
CA ASP A 51 32.74 33.24 14.88
C ASP A 51 31.63 34.00 15.64
N THR A 52 30.37 33.81 15.28
CA THR A 52 29.21 34.33 16.05
C THR A 52 28.68 33.28 17.01
N ASN A 53 28.50 33.66 18.29
CA ASN A 53 27.95 32.77 19.30
C ASN A 53 26.50 33.11 19.56
N ILE A 54 25.62 32.10 19.46
CA ILE A 54 24.22 32.25 19.87
C ILE A 54 24.14 32.26 21.39
N VAL A 55 23.68 33.38 21.94
CA VAL A 55 23.47 33.58 23.39
C VAL A 55 22.06 33.16 23.79
N GLY A 56 21.09 33.41 22.93
CA GLY A 56 19.71 32.99 23.17
C GLY A 56 18.84 32.94 21.93
N VAL A 57 17.77 32.15 22.03
CA VAL A 57 16.80 31.91 20.96
C VAL A 57 15.40 31.94 21.54
N PHE A 58 14.48 32.63 20.88
CA PHE A 58 13.10 32.79 21.33
C PHE A 58 12.17 32.55 20.16
N LEU A 59 11.21 31.65 20.35
CA LEU A 59 10.15 31.40 19.40
C LEU A 59 8.82 31.67 20.09
N LYS A 60 8.05 32.59 19.52
CA LYS A 60 6.73 32.98 20.01
C LYS A 60 5.71 32.81 18.90
N LYS A 61 4.63 32.09 19.15
CA LYS A 61 3.51 32.06 18.21
C LYS A 61 2.89 33.45 18.16
N SER A 62 2.67 34.03 16.97
CA SER A 62 2.23 35.43 16.86
C SER A 62 0.86 35.70 17.50
N THR A 63 0.07 34.64 17.74
CA THR A 63 -1.23 34.70 18.43
C THR A 63 -1.11 34.62 19.96
N GLU A 64 0.08 34.38 20.49
CA GLU A 64 0.34 34.19 21.91
C GLU A 64 1.19 35.34 22.48
N GLU A 65 1.00 35.63 23.75
CA GLU A 65 1.77 36.67 24.44
C GLU A 65 3.18 36.20 24.83
N ASN A 66 3.28 34.94 25.26
CA ASN A 66 4.51 34.35 25.77
C ASN A 66 5.23 33.50 24.72
N SER A 67 6.56 33.42 24.82
CA SER A 67 7.36 32.54 23.95
C SER A 67 7.09 31.08 24.28
N ILE A 68 6.79 30.28 23.25
CA ILE A 68 6.56 28.85 23.37
C ILE A 68 7.86 28.07 23.56
N PHE A 69 8.98 28.60 23.06
CA PHE A 69 10.31 28.00 23.21
C PHE A 69 11.32 29.11 23.47
N GLN A 70 12.18 28.88 24.45
CA GLN A 70 13.27 29.79 24.81
C GLN A 70 14.53 29.00 25.11
N MET A 71 15.67 29.48 24.62
CA MET A 71 16.98 28.93 24.91
C MET A 71 17.90 30.05 25.40
N TYR A 72 18.64 29.80 26.48
CA TYR A 72 19.71 30.67 26.99
C TYR A 72 20.97 29.85 27.23
N GLY A 73 22.01 30.08 26.43
CA GLY A 73 23.15 29.16 26.38
C GLY A 73 22.67 27.72 26.14
N ASN A 74 22.89 26.83 27.11
CA ASN A 74 22.48 25.42 27.04
C ASN A 74 21.15 25.10 27.74
N LYS A 75 20.46 26.09 28.32
CA LYS A 75 19.20 25.87 29.05
C LYS A 75 18.01 26.11 28.14
N ILE A 76 17.09 25.16 28.10
CA ILE A 76 15.85 25.20 27.29
C ILE A 76 14.64 25.33 28.21
N TYR A 77 13.69 26.19 27.82
CA TYR A 77 12.42 26.44 28.50
C TYR A 77 11.27 26.39 27.49
N GLY A 78 10.06 26.04 27.98
CA GLY A 78 8.86 25.94 27.15
C GLY A 78 8.66 24.54 26.55
N ASP A 79 8.13 24.49 25.33
CA ASP A 79 7.88 23.27 24.58
C ASP A 79 9.19 22.57 24.20
N LYS A 80 9.42 21.39 24.80
CA LYS A 80 10.63 20.59 24.64
C LYS A 80 10.72 19.88 23.29
N ARG A 81 9.65 19.88 22.49
CA ARG A 81 9.69 19.37 21.11
C ARG A 81 10.53 20.27 20.21
N PHE A 82 10.62 21.56 20.55
CA PHE A 82 11.50 22.50 19.89
C PHE A 82 12.92 22.36 20.44
N THR A 83 13.89 22.20 19.55
CA THR A 83 15.31 22.13 19.89
C THR A 83 16.14 22.84 18.84
N LEU A 84 17.32 23.34 19.21
CA LEU A 84 18.29 23.85 18.25
C LEU A 84 19.08 22.67 17.68
N GLU A 85 19.23 22.60 16.35
CA GLU A 85 19.94 21.48 15.71
C GLU A 85 21.38 21.36 16.20
N ASN A 86 22.11 22.47 16.10
CA ASN A 86 23.44 22.66 16.66
C ASN A 86 23.70 24.17 16.80
N PRO A 87 23.88 24.70 18.03
CA PRO A 87 24.15 26.12 18.24
C PRO A 87 25.37 26.66 17.48
N ARG A 88 26.35 25.81 17.17
CA ARG A 88 27.54 26.21 16.39
C ARG A 88 27.29 26.31 14.90
N ASN A 89 26.28 25.60 14.39
CA ASN A 89 25.97 25.56 12.96
C ASN A 89 24.99 26.66 12.54
N GLY A 90 24.31 27.29 13.51
CA GLY A 90 23.40 28.39 13.26
C GLY A 90 22.07 28.26 14.01
N PRO A 91 21.10 29.11 13.64
CA PRO A 91 19.83 29.27 14.35
C PRO A 91 18.74 28.29 13.87
N SER A 92 19.08 27.18 13.21
CA SER A 92 18.07 26.22 12.73
C SER A 92 17.45 25.46 13.89
N LEU A 93 16.12 25.44 13.93
CA LEU A 93 15.34 24.69 14.92
C LEU A 93 14.82 23.37 14.35
N LYS A 94 14.53 22.44 15.23
CA LYS A 94 13.79 21.20 14.97
C LYS A 94 12.57 21.13 15.83
N ILE A 95 11.48 20.61 15.27
CA ILE A 95 10.26 20.23 16.00
C ILE A 95 10.11 18.71 15.91
N THR A 96 10.25 18.01 17.02
CA THR A 96 9.95 16.56 17.08
C THR A 96 8.45 16.34 17.22
N ASP A 97 7.92 15.29 16.60
CA ASP A 97 6.49 14.94 16.67
C ASP A 97 5.59 16.15 16.30
N THR A 98 5.69 16.57 15.03
CA THR A 98 4.95 17.72 14.50
C THR A 98 3.45 17.48 14.59
N MET A 99 2.69 18.50 14.99
CA MET A 99 1.24 18.46 15.19
C MET A 99 0.55 19.58 14.42
N PHE A 100 -0.74 19.44 14.10
CA PHE A 100 -1.51 20.51 13.45
C PHE A 100 -1.60 21.79 14.27
N SER A 101 -1.46 21.71 15.60
CA SER A 101 -1.38 22.88 16.49
C SER A 101 -0.11 23.71 16.27
N ASP A 102 0.92 23.16 15.62
CA ASP A 102 2.16 23.88 15.28
C ASP A 102 2.01 24.75 14.03
N GLU A 103 0.87 24.65 13.33
CA GLU A 103 0.57 25.52 12.21
C GLU A 103 0.34 26.96 12.68
N GLY A 104 0.97 27.90 11.98
CA GLY A 104 0.78 29.33 12.23
C GLY A 104 1.98 30.20 11.88
N ASN A 105 1.85 31.47 12.25
CA ASN A 105 2.92 32.46 12.14
C ASN A 105 3.60 32.62 13.50
N TYR A 106 4.91 32.82 13.47
CA TYR A 106 5.75 32.95 14.65
C TYR A 106 6.69 34.14 14.51
N ASP A 107 6.94 34.80 15.64
CA ASP A 107 8.06 35.72 15.79
C ASP A 107 9.26 34.91 16.31
N TYR A 108 10.34 34.92 15.55
CA TYR A 108 11.57 34.20 15.83
C TYR A 108 12.71 35.19 16.07
N ARG A 109 13.18 35.25 17.32
CA ARG A 109 14.24 36.15 17.75
C ARG A 109 15.50 35.36 18.10
N VAL A 110 16.60 35.74 17.47
CA VAL A 110 17.93 35.19 17.74
C VAL A 110 18.79 36.30 18.34
N VAL A 111 19.42 36.00 19.47
CA VAL A 111 20.33 36.88 20.19
C VAL A 111 21.72 36.26 20.15
N THR A 112 22.68 37.01 19.64
CA THR A 112 24.08 36.61 19.52
C THR A 112 24.98 37.57 20.29
N ASP A 113 26.26 37.25 20.41
CA ASP A 113 27.29 38.15 20.95
C ASP A 113 27.58 39.37 20.07
N ARG A 114 27.06 39.42 18.83
CA ARG A 114 27.24 40.52 17.88
C ARG A 114 25.99 41.34 17.60
N GLY A 115 24.84 40.90 18.08
CA GLY A 115 23.57 41.58 17.86
C GLY A 115 22.39 40.63 17.93
N GLU A 116 21.20 41.19 17.73
CA GLU A 116 19.96 40.43 17.71
C GLU A 116 19.07 40.83 16.55
N GLN A 117 18.25 39.88 16.11
CA GLN A 117 17.20 40.15 15.13
C GLN A 117 15.97 39.32 15.43
N THR A 118 14.81 39.90 15.19
CA THR A 118 13.52 39.20 15.18
C THR A 118 12.99 39.17 13.76
N ILE A 119 12.62 37.98 13.28
CA ILE A 119 11.96 37.80 11.99
C ILE A 119 10.63 37.07 12.17
N ARG A 120 9.80 37.10 11.13
CA ARG A 120 8.57 36.32 11.08
C ARG A 120 8.80 35.05 10.27
N LEU A 121 8.36 33.91 10.80
CA LEU A 121 8.32 32.64 10.09
C LEU A 121 6.90 32.11 10.03
N SER A 122 6.63 31.28 9.02
CA SER A 122 5.34 30.61 8.84
C SER A 122 5.59 29.11 8.77
N ILE A 123 4.86 28.36 9.59
CA ILE A 123 4.88 26.91 9.63
C ILE A 123 3.53 26.44 9.11
N THR A 124 3.56 25.62 8.08
CA THR A 124 2.39 24.92 7.54
C THR A 124 2.51 23.44 7.85
N VAL A 125 1.41 22.76 8.14
CA VAL A 125 1.44 21.35 8.54
C VAL A 125 0.62 20.50 7.57
N THR A 126 1.23 19.43 7.10
CA THR A 126 0.64 18.45 6.17
C THR A 126 0.57 17.08 6.83
N ALA A 127 -0.28 16.20 6.30
CA ALA A 127 -0.34 14.81 6.69
C ALA A 127 -0.31 13.94 5.43
N ASN A 128 0.50 12.88 5.48
CA ASN A 128 0.56 11.92 4.38
C ASN A 128 -0.68 11.02 4.40
N TYR A 129 -1.13 10.64 3.21
CA TYR A 129 -2.16 9.64 3.07
C TYR A 129 -1.69 8.26 3.57
N SER A 130 -2.61 7.52 4.17
CA SER A 130 -2.44 6.09 4.42
C SER A 130 -2.30 5.31 3.10
N ALA A 131 -1.71 4.11 3.17
CA ALA A 131 -1.64 3.24 2.01
C ALA A 131 -3.07 2.99 1.44
N PRO A 132 -3.27 3.15 0.12
CA PRO A 132 -4.60 3.01 -0.46
C PRO A 132 -5.14 1.60 -0.29
N VAL A 133 -6.41 1.51 0.09
CA VAL A 133 -7.17 0.26 0.14
C VAL A 133 -8.03 0.17 -1.12
N THR A 134 -7.90 -0.95 -1.83
CA THR A 134 -8.60 -1.20 -3.08
C THR A 134 -9.59 -2.34 -2.98
N SER A 135 -10.71 -2.22 -3.70
CA SER A 135 -11.73 -3.27 -3.83
C SER A 135 -12.39 -3.22 -5.21
N THR A 136 -13.13 -4.27 -5.56
CA THR A 136 -13.83 -4.38 -6.84
C THR A 136 -15.28 -4.78 -6.64
N TRP A 137 -16.14 -4.41 -7.59
CA TRP A 137 -17.49 -4.94 -7.72
C TRP A 137 -17.75 -5.34 -9.18
N PRO A 138 -18.18 -6.59 -9.47
CA PRO A 138 -18.18 -7.73 -8.55
C PRO A 138 -16.77 -8.03 -7.99
N GLU A 139 -16.71 -8.80 -6.89
CA GLU A 139 -15.43 -9.22 -6.28
C GLU A 139 -14.58 -10.03 -7.28
N THR A 140 -15.24 -10.99 -7.95
CA THR A 140 -14.68 -11.74 -9.08
C THR A 140 -14.96 -11.01 -10.39
N LEU A 141 -13.91 -10.57 -11.08
CA LEU A 141 -14.04 -9.86 -12.34
C LEU A 141 -14.11 -10.85 -13.51
N ILE A 142 -15.02 -10.61 -14.46
CA ILE A 142 -15.19 -11.42 -15.67
C ILE A 142 -14.83 -10.58 -16.89
N ASN A 143 -13.97 -11.10 -17.76
CA ASN A 143 -13.55 -10.45 -19.00
C ASN A 143 -14.78 -10.16 -19.88
N GLY A 144 -14.88 -8.93 -20.36
CA GLY A 144 -16.03 -8.45 -21.11
C GLY A 144 -17.22 -7.99 -20.25
N GLY A 145 -17.24 -8.33 -18.96
CA GLY A 145 -18.32 -7.98 -18.02
C GLY A 145 -18.21 -6.55 -17.45
N PRO A 146 -19.28 -6.07 -16.79
CA PRO A 146 -19.24 -4.79 -16.08
C PRO A 146 -18.39 -4.89 -14.81
N ALA A 147 -17.66 -3.83 -14.48
CA ALA A 147 -16.83 -3.77 -13.29
C ALA A 147 -16.71 -2.34 -12.74
N ASP A 148 -16.66 -2.24 -11.42
CA ASP A 148 -16.27 -1.03 -10.69
C ASP A 148 -15.01 -1.32 -9.87
N LEU A 149 -14.00 -0.46 -10.01
CA LEU A 149 -12.79 -0.48 -9.21
C LEU A 149 -12.83 0.67 -8.21
N TYR A 150 -12.50 0.39 -6.96
CA TYR A 150 -12.51 1.36 -5.87
C TYR A 150 -11.10 1.50 -5.29
N CYS A 151 -10.70 2.73 -5.00
CA CYS A 151 -9.46 3.04 -4.29
C CYS A 151 -9.74 4.13 -3.26
N ASN A 152 -9.45 3.82 -2.00
CA ASN A 152 -9.73 4.68 -0.86
C ASN A 152 -8.43 4.98 -0.11
N ALA A 153 -8.23 6.24 0.27
CA ALA A 153 -7.09 6.67 1.08
C ALA A 153 -7.57 7.64 2.16
N THR A 154 -6.99 7.56 3.35
CA THR A 154 -7.41 8.35 4.52
C THR A 154 -6.23 9.09 5.14
N GLU A 155 -6.49 9.86 6.20
CA GLU A 155 -5.47 10.56 7.01
C GLU A 155 -4.65 11.66 6.33
N GLY A 156 -4.74 11.84 5.00
CA GLY A 156 -3.98 12.88 4.30
C GLY A 156 -4.55 14.30 4.46
N TYR A 157 -3.68 15.31 4.45
CA TYR A 157 -4.04 16.73 4.49
C TYR A 157 -2.92 17.62 3.92
N PRO A 158 -3.23 18.71 3.18
CA PRO A 158 -4.50 19.05 2.55
C PRO A 158 -4.98 18.01 1.54
N ALA A 159 -6.12 18.26 0.89
CA ALA A 159 -6.72 17.33 -0.05
C ALA A 159 -5.77 16.96 -1.21
N GLY A 160 -5.52 15.67 -1.37
CA GLY A 160 -4.74 15.10 -2.47
C GLY A 160 -5.58 14.66 -3.68
N TYR A 161 -5.05 13.67 -4.40
CA TYR A 161 -5.61 13.12 -5.63
C TYR A 161 -5.39 11.60 -5.69
N ILE A 162 -6.25 10.89 -6.45
CA ILE A 162 -6.06 9.49 -6.80
C ILE A 162 -6.02 9.39 -8.32
N HIS A 163 -4.97 8.81 -8.85
CA HIS A 163 -4.86 8.50 -10.28
C HIS A 163 -4.91 7.00 -10.52
N TRP A 164 -5.47 6.61 -11.66
CA TRP A 164 -5.60 5.23 -12.10
C TRP A 164 -4.76 4.98 -13.35
N PHE A 165 -4.05 3.86 -13.35
CA PHE A 165 -3.26 3.38 -14.48
C PHE A 165 -3.52 1.91 -14.73
N ASP A 166 -3.42 1.48 -15.99
CA ASP A 166 -3.39 0.06 -16.34
C ASP A 166 -1.95 -0.45 -16.49
N LYS A 167 -1.78 -1.70 -16.91
CA LYS A 167 -0.47 -2.33 -17.10
C LYS A 167 0.44 -1.61 -18.10
N THR A 168 -0.16 -0.91 -19.08
CA THR A 168 0.56 -0.20 -20.14
C THR A 168 0.96 1.21 -19.73
N GLY A 169 0.51 1.66 -18.55
CA GLY A 169 0.70 3.03 -18.09
C GLY A 169 -0.32 4.03 -18.65
N THR A 170 -1.39 3.54 -19.31
CA THR A 170 -2.47 4.43 -19.78
C THR A 170 -3.19 5.02 -18.57
N ASN A 171 -3.42 6.33 -18.60
CA ASN A 171 -4.05 7.06 -17.51
C ASN A 171 -5.59 7.01 -17.63
N TRP A 172 -6.23 6.29 -16.72
CA TRP A 172 -7.69 6.12 -16.63
C TRP A 172 -8.36 7.10 -15.66
N THR A 173 -7.61 8.05 -15.10
CA THR A 173 -8.10 8.97 -14.06
C THR A 173 -9.31 9.78 -14.51
N ILE A 174 -9.34 10.20 -15.78
CA ILE A 174 -10.46 10.96 -16.35
C ILE A 174 -11.77 10.16 -16.41
N ASN A 175 -11.69 8.82 -16.44
CA ASN A 175 -12.83 7.92 -16.42
C ASN A 175 -13.30 7.59 -14.99
N SER A 176 -12.64 8.15 -13.97
CA SER A 176 -12.95 7.91 -12.56
C SER A 176 -13.66 9.11 -11.92
N VAL A 177 -14.44 8.82 -10.87
CA VAL A 177 -15.08 9.84 -10.03
C VAL A 177 -14.34 9.90 -8.70
N LEU A 178 -13.69 11.03 -8.41
CA LEU A 178 -13.00 11.30 -7.14
C LEU A 178 -13.91 12.06 -6.17
N ARG A 179 -14.09 11.52 -4.97
CA ARG A 179 -14.75 12.18 -3.84
C ARG A 179 -13.72 12.53 -2.78
N LYS A 180 -13.88 13.72 -2.19
CA LYS A 180 -13.02 14.27 -1.14
C LYS A 180 -13.90 14.60 0.07
N VAL A 181 -13.63 13.99 1.21
CA VAL A 181 -14.43 14.17 2.43
C VAL A 181 -13.54 14.73 3.54
N PRO A 182 -13.59 16.04 3.82
CA PRO A 182 -12.85 16.63 4.91
C PRO A 182 -13.40 16.16 6.27
N LYS A 183 -12.51 16.00 7.24
CA LYS A 183 -12.80 15.74 8.63
C LYS A 183 -11.89 16.60 9.50
N ASP A 184 -12.45 17.20 10.53
CA ASP A 184 -11.72 17.88 11.59
C ASP A 184 -12.25 17.34 12.92
N THR A 185 -11.39 16.70 13.71
CA THR A 185 -11.75 16.14 15.01
C THR A 185 -10.70 16.55 16.02
N ASN A 186 -11.09 17.36 17.01
CA ASN A 186 -10.19 17.87 18.05
C ASN A 186 -8.93 18.55 17.46
N GLY A 187 -9.08 19.29 16.36
CA GLY A 187 -7.97 19.97 15.67
C GLY A 187 -7.11 19.06 14.79
N ARG A 188 -7.38 17.75 14.75
CA ARG A 188 -6.79 16.83 13.78
C ARG A 188 -7.54 16.92 12.46
N LYS A 189 -6.90 17.55 11.47
CA LYS A 189 -7.43 17.73 10.12
C LYS A 189 -7.09 16.53 9.25
N SER A 190 -8.03 16.07 8.42
CA SER A 190 -7.78 15.05 7.39
C SER A 190 -8.78 15.19 6.25
N VAL A 191 -8.46 14.64 5.09
CA VAL A 191 -9.35 14.57 3.93
C VAL A 191 -9.32 13.15 3.39
N ALA A 192 -10.40 12.39 3.58
CA ALA A 192 -10.53 11.06 2.98
C ALA A 192 -10.78 11.19 1.47
N LEU A 193 -10.07 10.39 0.69
CA LEU A 193 -10.23 10.27 -0.76
C LEU A 193 -10.89 8.94 -1.08
N SER A 194 -11.86 8.97 -1.99
CA SER A 194 -12.48 7.78 -2.56
C SER A 194 -12.63 7.96 -4.06
N SER A 195 -12.00 7.09 -4.84
CA SER A 195 -12.09 7.11 -6.30
C SER A 195 -12.75 5.84 -6.81
N LYS A 196 -13.71 6.01 -7.72
CA LYS A 196 -14.43 4.93 -8.40
C LYS A 196 -14.14 4.99 -9.90
N LEU A 197 -13.59 3.91 -10.46
CA LEU A 197 -13.38 3.74 -11.90
C LEU A 197 -14.36 2.68 -12.43
N THR A 198 -15.19 3.04 -13.40
CA THR A 198 -16.28 2.17 -13.90
C THR A 198 -16.03 1.71 -15.33
N PHE A 199 -16.19 0.42 -15.55
CA PHE A 199 -16.15 -0.25 -16.85
C PHE A 199 -17.51 -0.85 -17.17
N LYS A 200 -18.04 -0.54 -18.36
CA LYS A 200 -19.18 -1.28 -18.93
C LYS A 200 -18.76 -2.69 -19.39
N SER A 201 -17.52 -2.80 -19.88
CA SER A 201 -16.89 -4.03 -20.32
C SER A 201 -15.41 -3.93 -19.96
N ILE A 202 -14.97 -4.70 -18.97
CA ILE A 202 -13.57 -4.72 -18.53
C ILE A 202 -12.75 -5.66 -19.41
N ASN A 203 -11.51 -5.28 -19.72
CA ASN A 203 -10.61 -6.08 -20.53
C ASN A 203 -9.48 -6.65 -19.67
N LYS A 204 -9.36 -7.99 -19.64
CA LYS A 204 -8.27 -8.74 -18.98
C LYS A 204 -6.88 -8.30 -19.46
N ASP A 205 -6.75 -7.88 -20.71
CA ASP A 205 -5.48 -7.42 -21.27
C ASP A 205 -5.00 -6.08 -20.68
N LEU A 206 -5.81 -5.39 -19.88
CA LEU A 206 -5.40 -4.15 -19.19
C LEU A 206 -4.87 -4.43 -17.77
N GLU A 207 -5.08 -5.62 -17.23
CA GLU A 207 -4.62 -6.00 -15.89
C GLU A 207 -3.08 -6.05 -15.80
N PRO A 208 -2.46 -5.58 -14.69
CA PRO A 208 -3.10 -5.04 -13.48
C PRO A 208 -3.44 -3.55 -13.55
N PHE A 209 -4.54 -3.20 -12.88
CA PHE A 209 -4.85 -1.80 -12.59
C PHE A 209 -4.15 -1.34 -11.31
N ILE A 210 -3.59 -0.14 -11.36
CA ILE A 210 -2.82 0.48 -10.29
C ILE A 210 -3.50 1.80 -9.93
N CYS A 211 -3.83 1.99 -8.65
CA CYS A 211 -4.17 3.31 -8.14
C CYS A 211 -2.98 3.93 -7.39
N ILE A 212 -2.75 5.21 -7.62
CA ILE A 212 -1.68 5.99 -6.98
C ILE A 212 -2.30 7.16 -6.25
N VAL A 213 -1.97 7.32 -4.97
CA VAL A 213 -2.42 8.42 -4.13
C VAL A 213 -1.32 9.47 -4.09
N PHE A 214 -1.69 10.69 -4.46
CA PHE A 214 -0.82 11.85 -4.43
C PHE A 214 -1.31 12.83 -3.37
N ASN A 215 -0.40 13.45 -2.63
CA ASN A 215 -0.74 14.56 -1.75
C ASN A 215 -1.02 15.85 -2.54
N SER A 216 -1.30 16.94 -1.82
CA SER A 216 -1.60 18.26 -2.41
C SER A 216 -0.46 18.87 -3.24
N LYS A 217 0.77 18.37 -3.08
CA LYS A 217 1.96 18.77 -3.86
C LYS A 217 2.27 17.82 -5.03
N HIS A 218 1.35 16.92 -5.37
CA HIS A 218 1.54 15.89 -6.40
C HIS A 218 2.73 14.94 -6.14
N VAL A 219 3.12 14.77 -4.87
CA VAL A 219 4.08 13.75 -4.46
C VAL A 219 3.31 12.49 -4.08
N GLN A 220 3.84 11.33 -4.51
CA GLN A 220 3.21 10.04 -4.25
C GLN A 220 3.36 9.68 -2.76
N ASP A 221 2.23 9.54 -2.07
CA ASP A 221 2.17 9.05 -0.69
C ASP A 221 2.00 7.53 -0.65
N GLY A 222 1.33 6.96 -1.65
CA GLY A 222 1.06 5.52 -1.69
C GLY A 222 0.59 5.05 -3.06
N LYS A 223 0.64 3.73 -3.26
CA LYS A 223 0.08 3.05 -4.43
C LYS A 223 -0.47 1.69 -4.03
N SER A 224 -1.49 1.22 -4.74
CA SER A 224 -2.03 -0.13 -4.62
C SER A 224 -2.32 -0.70 -6.00
N THR A 225 -2.16 -2.01 -6.12
CA THR A 225 -2.45 -2.77 -7.32
C THR A 225 -3.65 -3.66 -7.05
N ILE A 226 -4.64 -3.64 -7.94
CA ILE A 226 -5.80 -4.53 -7.85
C ILE A 226 -5.33 -5.97 -7.94
N LYS A 227 -5.67 -6.79 -6.95
CA LYS A 227 -5.25 -8.19 -6.84
C LYS A 227 -6.25 -9.20 -7.41
N SER A 228 -7.48 -8.76 -7.72
CA SER A 228 -8.51 -9.67 -8.25
C SER A 228 -8.23 -9.94 -9.73
N PRO A 229 -7.90 -11.18 -10.12
CA PRO A 229 -7.65 -11.51 -11.51
C PRO A 229 -8.94 -11.48 -12.32
N ILE A 230 -8.84 -11.06 -13.57
CA ILE A 230 -9.98 -11.08 -14.49
C ILE A 230 -10.08 -12.45 -15.15
N PHE A 231 -11.18 -13.16 -14.86
CA PHE A 231 -11.46 -14.50 -15.41
C PHE A 231 -12.07 -14.40 -16.80
N SER A 232 -11.68 -15.27 -17.72
CA SER A 232 -12.34 -15.36 -19.02
C SER A 232 -13.65 -16.14 -18.85
N PRO A 233 -14.73 -15.86 -19.62
CA PRO A 233 -15.93 -16.70 -19.60
C PRO A 233 -15.66 -18.18 -19.92
N GLU A 234 -14.57 -18.45 -20.67
CA GLU A 234 -14.07 -19.79 -21.00
C GLU A 234 -13.24 -20.44 -19.88
N ASP A 235 -12.99 -19.73 -18.77
CA ASP A 235 -12.39 -20.25 -17.54
C ASP A 235 -13.49 -20.59 -16.50
N PRO A 236 -14.40 -21.58 -16.71
CA PRO A 236 -15.26 -22.02 -15.63
C PRO A 236 -14.40 -22.84 -14.67
N GLU A 237 -14.16 -22.28 -13.49
CA GLU A 237 -14.09 -23.00 -12.22
C GLU A 237 -13.66 -24.49 -12.34
N LYS A 238 -12.37 -24.75 -12.59
CA LYS A 238 -11.71 -26.03 -12.26
C LYS A 238 -11.58 -26.24 -10.73
N ASN A 239 -12.54 -25.71 -9.95
CA ASN A 239 -12.81 -26.13 -8.57
C ASN A 239 -13.97 -27.12 -8.50
N VAL A 240 -14.44 -27.67 -9.64
CA VAL A 240 -14.91 -29.05 -9.59
C VAL A 240 -13.66 -29.87 -9.27
N LEU A 241 -13.54 -30.25 -7.99
CA LEU A 241 -12.69 -31.35 -7.54
C LEU A 241 -12.51 -32.32 -8.69
N GLU A 242 -11.36 -32.30 -9.36
CA GLU A 242 -11.00 -33.35 -10.27
C GLU A 242 -11.05 -34.60 -9.39
N PRO A 243 -12.03 -35.50 -9.58
CA PRO A 243 -12.12 -36.66 -8.72
C PRO A 243 -10.89 -37.47 -9.06
N ASP A 244 -9.91 -37.45 -8.16
CA ASP A 244 -8.67 -38.21 -8.13
C ASP A 244 -8.72 -39.38 -9.13
N THR A 245 -8.41 -39.09 -10.40
CA THR A 245 -8.66 -40.04 -11.51
C THR A 245 -7.70 -41.23 -11.42
N THR A 246 -6.72 -41.14 -10.52
CA THR A 246 -5.87 -42.24 -10.09
C THR A 246 -6.63 -43.34 -9.34
N LYS A 247 -7.78 -43.06 -8.71
CA LYS A 247 -8.55 -44.08 -7.97
C LYS A 247 -9.65 -44.77 -8.77
N ILE A 248 -10.10 -44.21 -9.91
CA ILE A 248 -11.19 -44.81 -10.71
C ILE A 248 -10.67 -45.84 -11.72
N ILE A 249 -9.38 -45.80 -12.08
CA ILE A 249 -8.78 -46.80 -13.00
C ILE A 249 -8.71 -48.20 -12.34
N ALA A 250 -8.61 -48.30 -11.01
CA ALA A 250 -8.57 -49.59 -10.33
C ALA A 250 -9.93 -50.33 -10.34
N GLY A 251 -11.05 -49.60 -10.22
CA GLY A 251 -12.38 -50.22 -10.17
C GLY A 251 -12.86 -50.77 -11.52
N GLY A 252 -12.63 -50.02 -12.61
CA GLY A 252 -13.04 -50.43 -13.96
C GLY A 252 -12.24 -51.61 -14.51
N MET A 253 -10.95 -51.70 -14.16
CA MET A 253 -10.06 -52.75 -14.66
C MET A 253 -10.35 -54.12 -14.03
N VAL A 254 -10.77 -54.16 -12.76
CA VAL A 254 -11.16 -55.39 -12.07
C VAL A 254 -12.46 -55.97 -12.63
N ILE A 255 -13.46 -55.12 -12.90
CA ILE A 255 -14.75 -55.57 -13.44
C ILE A 255 -14.56 -56.10 -14.88
N GLY A 256 -13.77 -55.42 -15.71
CA GLY A 256 -13.47 -55.87 -17.07
C GLY A 256 -12.74 -57.21 -17.12
N SER A 257 -11.73 -57.41 -16.26
CA SER A 257 -10.98 -58.67 -16.20
C SER A 257 -11.83 -59.85 -15.72
N LEU A 258 -12.75 -59.62 -14.78
CA LEU A 258 -13.65 -60.67 -14.29
C LEU A 258 -14.63 -61.12 -15.38
N ILE A 259 -15.18 -60.20 -16.17
CA ILE A 259 -16.08 -60.54 -17.28
C ILE A 259 -15.32 -61.34 -18.34
N VAL A 260 -14.14 -60.89 -18.75
CA VAL A 260 -13.32 -61.60 -19.76
C VAL A 260 -12.90 -62.98 -19.25
N GLY A 261 -12.43 -63.09 -18.00
CA GLY A 261 -12.06 -64.37 -17.39
C GLY A 261 -13.23 -65.34 -17.28
N LEU A 262 -14.42 -64.85 -16.90
CA LEU A 262 -15.63 -65.67 -16.78
C LEU A 262 -16.14 -66.13 -18.16
N LEU A 263 -16.05 -65.28 -19.18
CA LEU A 263 -16.33 -65.65 -20.57
C LEU A 263 -15.36 -66.73 -21.08
N PHE A 264 -14.05 -66.59 -20.81
CA PHE A 264 -13.06 -67.61 -21.16
C PHE A 264 -13.30 -68.94 -20.44
N ALA A 265 -13.63 -68.91 -19.15
CA ALA A 265 -13.98 -70.10 -18.39
C ALA A 265 -15.21 -70.80 -18.98
N LEU A 266 -16.28 -70.07 -19.26
CA LEU A 266 -17.50 -70.62 -19.86
C LEU A 266 -17.23 -71.23 -21.25
N LEU A 267 -16.38 -70.62 -22.07
CA LEU A 267 -15.97 -71.18 -23.36
C LEU A 267 -15.15 -72.47 -23.19
N PHE A 268 -14.22 -72.52 -22.22
CA PHE A 268 -13.45 -73.72 -21.94
C PHE A 268 -14.30 -74.86 -21.36
N PHE A 269 -15.26 -74.56 -20.48
CA PHE A 269 -16.18 -75.56 -19.95
C PHE A 269 -17.20 -76.05 -20.98
N ARG A 270 -17.66 -75.18 -21.90
CA ARG A 270 -18.46 -75.61 -23.07
C ARG A 270 -17.65 -76.54 -23.97
N ARG A 271 -16.38 -76.23 -24.24
CA ARG A 271 -15.49 -77.08 -25.03
C ARG A 271 -15.17 -78.42 -24.34
N LYS A 272 -14.96 -78.42 -23.02
CA LYS A 272 -14.74 -79.65 -22.25
C LYS A 272 -15.98 -80.54 -22.18
N ARG A 273 -17.19 -79.98 -22.04
CA ARG A 273 -18.43 -80.77 -22.12
C ARG A 273 -18.60 -81.43 -23.48
N SER A 274 -18.29 -80.72 -24.56
CA SER A 274 -18.31 -81.32 -25.91
C SER A 274 -17.23 -82.40 -26.13
N PHE A 275 -16.15 -82.40 -25.35
CA PHE A 275 -15.07 -83.39 -25.49
C PHE A 275 -15.24 -84.60 -24.57
N HIS A 276 -16.04 -84.49 -23.49
CA HIS A 276 -16.21 -85.57 -22.52
C HIS A 276 -17.26 -86.62 -22.92
N ASP A 277 -18.12 -86.35 -23.90
CA ASP A 277 -19.09 -87.33 -24.43
C ASP A 277 -18.51 -88.28 -25.48
N GLN A 278 -17.20 -88.27 -25.71
CA GLN A 278 -16.59 -89.12 -26.73
C GLN A 278 -15.31 -89.80 -26.24
N ARG A 279 -15.39 -90.56 -25.14
CA ARG A 279 -14.44 -91.65 -24.91
C ARG A 279 -14.94 -92.70 -23.91
N ARG A 280 -15.01 -93.94 -24.45
CA ARG A 280 -15.12 -95.25 -23.80
C ARG A 280 -16.50 -95.71 -23.33
N SER A 281 -17.09 -96.58 -24.15
CA SER A 281 -17.27 -97.97 -23.74
C SER A 281 -16.94 -98.89 -24.92
N SER A 282 -16.02 -99.84 -24.69
CA SER A 282 -15.52 -100.80 -25.68
C SER A 282 -15.29 -102.14 -24.98
N ALA A 283 -16.21 -103.09 -25.21
CA ALA A 283 -16.11 -104.56 -25.10
C ALA A 283 -17.57 -105.06 -24.99
N GLN A 284 -18.19 -105.51 -26.11
CA GLN A 284 -18.34 -106.93 -26.54
C GLN A 284 -19.30 -107.77 -25.63
N PRO A 285 -20.04 -108.78 -26.11
CA PRO A 285 -20.03 -109.40 -27.45
C PRO A 285 -21.41 -109.80 -28.06
N PHE A 286 -21.35 -110.16 -29.36
CA PHE A 286 -21.96 -111.26 -30.11
C PHE A 286 -23.48 -111.60 -30.08
N LEU A 287 -23.96 -111.77 -31.32
CA LEU A 287 -25.03 -112.64 -31.82
C LEU A 287 -26.47 -112.28 -31.48
N THR A 288 -27.19 -111.81 -32.49
CA THR A 288 -28.35 -112.59 -32.97
C THR A 288 -28.59 -112.37 -34.45
N ASP A 289 -28.93 -113.51 -35.03
CA ASP A 289 -29.11 -113.80 -36.43
C ASP A 289 -30.48 -113.30 -36.95
N TYR A 290 -30.52 -113.26 -38.27
CA TYR A 290 -31.62 -113.07 -39.18
C TYR A 290 -33.05 -113.41 -38.71
N ALA A 291 -33.96 -112.57 -39.24
CA ALA A 291 -35.14 -112.94 -40.04
C ALA A 291 -36.51 -112.54 -39.49
N LYS A 292 -37.18 -111.71 -40.31
CA LYS A 292 -38.59 -111.78 -40.73
C LYS A 292 -39.65 -111.93 -39.64
N THR A 293 -40.50 -110.91 -39.54
CA THR A 293 -41.89 -111.02 -39.97
C THR A 293 -42.41 -109.64 -40.33
N ALA A 294 -42.88 -109.53 -41.56
CA ALA A 294 -43.92 -108.61 -41.97
C ALA A 294 -45.23 -109.39 -41.88
N GLU A 295 -46.24 -108.84 -41.21
CA GLU A 295 -47.67 -109.10 -41.39
C GLU A 295 -48.37 -108.14 -40.40
N ASP A 296 -49.15 -107.19 -40.92
CA ASP A 296 -50.63 -107.24 -40.97
C ASP A 296 -51.26 -107.14 -39.57
N ASP A 297 -52.30 -106.38 -39.27
CA ASP A 297 -53.15 -105.37 -39.92
C ASP A 297 -54.08 -104.89 -38.76
N PRO A 298 -55.06 -103.98 -38.96
CA PRO A 298 -55.70 -103.20 -37.89
C PRO A 298 -57.00 -103.84 -37.34
N GLU A 299 -57.73 -103.02 -36.57
CA GLU A 299 -59.16 -103.17 -36.19
C GLU A 299 -59.43 -104.18 -35.05
N ASN A 300 -60.26 -103.94 -34.02
CA ASN A 300 -61.50 -103.18 -33.82
C ASN A 300 -62.02 -103.58 -32.38
N PRO A 301 -63.09 -103.03 -31.79
CA PRO A 301 -63.53 -101.64 -31.60
C PRO A 301 -63.25 -101.09 -30.18
#